data_AF-Q0BU24-F1
#
_entry.id   AF-Q0BU24-F1
#
_cell.length_a   1.000
_cell.length_b   1.000
_cell.length_c   1.000
_cell.angle_alpha   90.00
_cell.angle_beta   90.00
_cell.angle_gamma   90.00
#
_symmetry.space_group_name_H-M   'P 1'
#
loop_
_entity.id
_entity.type
_entity.pdbx_description
1 polymer ?
#
loop_
_entity_poly.entity_id
_entity_poly.type
_entity_poly.pdbx_seq_one_letter_code
_entity_poly.pdbx_strand_id
1 'polypeptide(L)'
;MRPMSKSPGKGSKAPSKAPNAGRTVRPKPVAPIVVEQAAKKKISAASAKPTAIKTPRAARVTKVVVDDTFAEAFDMRATGVIVTGTNRKWARQAAETMTGFATSVIACGIEAGIDRELRPDETPDGRPGVRVLMFGMGWNEMQKQLQNRVGQCVLTCPGAACYDVGIPGPEKMKIGSLLRYFGDGWQIAKKLDGRRFWRIPVMDGEFVCEGTTGYTKNAVGGGNLILLGRSPAATLLAAETAVEAMKVVPDVIMPFPGGIVRSGSKVGSKYKMLPASTNHRFCPTLHGQVETDLDDDTRSVLEIVIDGLTAEAVADAMRAGMEAIMKLGPDKGASRISAGNYGGKLGRHHFKLRELLR
;
A
#
# COMPACT_ATOMS: atom_id res chain seq x y z
N MET A 1 -50.66 -46.26 -11.47
CA MET A 1 -51.14 -47.64 -11.25
C MET A 1 -49.94 -48.58 -11.29
N ARG A 2 -49.62 -49.18 -10.12
CA ARG A 2 -48.86 -50.41 -9.73
C ARG A 2 -47.66 -50.96 -10.58
N PRO A 3 -46.73 -51.78 -9.99
CA PRO A 3 -46.08 -51.66 -8.66
C PRO A 3 -44.64 -52.31 -8.54
N MET A 4 -44.11 -52.30 -7.31
CA MET A 4 -43.21 -53.30 -6.64
C MET A 4 -41.73 -53.42 -7.04
N SER A 5 -40.77 -53.78 -6.17
CA SER A 5 -40.56 -53.80 -4.71
C SER A 5 -39.17 -54.42 -4.45
N LYS A 6 -38.43 -53.95 -3.43
CA LYS A 6 -37.76 -54.74 -2.35
C LYS A 6 -36.63 -53.97 -1.65
N SER A 7 -36.88 -53.65 -0.38
CA SER A 7 -35.93 -53.39 0.74
C SER A 7 -35.15 -54.68 1.13
N PRO A 8 -34.21 -54.74 2.12
CA PRO A 8 -34.05 -53.87 3.30
C PRO A 8 -32.62 -53.64 3.89
N GLY A 9 -32.51 -52.77 4.90
CA GLY A 9 -31.35 -52.80 5.81
C GLY A 9 -31.21 -51.65 6.83
N LYS A 10 -31.87 -51.78 8.00
CA LYS A 10 -31.46 -51.37 9.39
C LYS A 10 -30.97 -49.92 9.60
N GLY A 11 -31.68 -49.05 10.33
CA GLY A 11 -31.72 -48.97 11.80
C GLY A 11 -30.33 -48.62 12.39
N SER A 12 -30.04 -47.54 13.12
CA SER A 12 -30.84 -46.89 14.17
C SER A 12 -30.12 -45.64 14.75
N LYS A 13 -30.91 -44.78 15.41
CA LYS A 13 -30.62 -43.90 16.57
C LYS A 13 -29.75 -42.64 16.39
N ALA A 14 -30.44 -41.50 16.47
CA ALA A 14 -29.92 -40.25 17.04
C ALA A 14 -29.70 -40.40 18.57
N PRO A 15 -28.86 -39.53 19.18
CA PRO A 15 -29.50 -38.53 20.04
C PRO A 15 -28.88 -37.14 19.97
N SER A 16 -29.75 -36.16 20.22
CA SER A 16 -29.50 -34.74 20.49
C SER A 16 -28.74 -34.51 21.79
N LYS A 17 -27.75 -33.60 21.79
CA LYS A 17 -27.37 -32.79 22.98
C LYS A 17 -26.84 -31.42 22.54
N ALA A 18 -27.38 -30.39 23.18
CA ALA A 18 -27.05 -28.97 23.02
C ALA A 18 -25.61 -28.62 23.47
N PRO A 19 -24.98 -27.57 22.92
CA PRO A 19 -23.64 -27.17 23.33
C PRO A 19 -23.64 -26.37 24.65
N ASN A 20 -22.67 -26.73 25.48
CA ASN A 20 -22.47 -26.26 26.84
C ASN A 20 -21.88 -24.84 26.87
N ALA A 21 -22.42 -23.99 27.74
CA ALA A 21 -21.95 -22.62 27.95
C ALA A 21 -20.51 -22.61 28.51
N GLY A 22 -19.58 -22.07 27.72
CA GLY A 22 -18.18 -21.89 28.10
C GLY A 22 -18.02 -20.84 29.19
N ARG A 23 -17.44 -21.28 30.31
CA ARG A 23 -16.98 -20.47 31.46
C ARG A 23 -16.18 -19.24 31.00
N THR A 24 -16.66 -18.06 31.39
CA THR A 24 -15.89 -16.81 31.36
C THR A 24 -14.73 -16.88 32.36
N VAL A 25 -13.49 -16.91 31.85
CA VAL A 25 -12.30 -16.72 32.68
C VAL A 25 -12.09 -15.21 32.84
N ARG A 26 -12.30 -14.68 34.05
CA ARG A 26 -11.89 -13.30 34.39
C ARG A 26 -10.36 -13.25 34.49
N PRO A 27 -9.67 -12.29 33.87
CA PRO A 27 -8.23 -12.11 34.10
C PRO A 27 -8.00 -11.65 35.55
N LYS A 28 -7.03 -12.27 36.23
CA LYS A 28 -6.57 -11.85 37.56
C LYS A 28 -5.84 -10.50 37.45
N PRO A 29 -6.01 -9.58 38.41
CA PRO A 29 -5.27 -8.32 38.42
C PRO A 29 -3.78 -8.59 38.67
N VAL A 30 -2.92 -8.03 37.83
CA VAL A 30 -1.47 -8.05 38.02
C VAL A 30 -1.12 -6.95 39.01
N ALA A 31 -0.52 -7.34 40.15
CA ALA A 31 -0.04 -6.40 41.16
C ALA A 31 1.14 -5.56 40.61
N PRO A 32 1.26 -4.28 40.98
CA PRO A 32 2.38 -3.45 40.56
C PRO A 32 3.68 -3.95 41.17
N ILE A 33 4.69 -4.18 40.34
CA ILE A 33 6.05 -4.46 40.80
C ILE A 33 6.63 -3.13 41.31
N VAL A 34 6.68 -3.01 42.63
CA VAL A 34 7.46 -2.00 43.35
C VAL A 34 8.93 -2.42 43.24
N VAL A 35 9.76 -1.61 42.59
CA VAL A 35 11.22 -1.69 42.72
C VAL A 35 11.66 -0.43 43.43
N GLU A 36 11.91 -0.55 44.73
CA GLU A 36 12.50 0.51 45.55
C GLU A 36 13.87 0.07 46.06
N GLN A 37 14.86 0.97 45.84
CA GLN A 37 16.15 1.13 46.54
C GLN A 37 17.22 0.02 46.36
N ALA A 38 18.53 0.29 46.31
CA ALA A 38 19.33 1.52 46.38
C ALA A 38 20.76 1.21 45.88
N ALA A 39 21.46 2.22 45.38
CA ALA A 39 22.92 2.30 45.51
C ALA A 39 23.38 3.77 45.40
N LYS A 40 23.51 4.43 46.56
CA LYS A 40 24.21 5.71 46.70
C LYS A 40 25.71 5.48 46.52
N LYS A 41 26.32 6.10 45.52
CA LYS A 41 27.78 6.28 45.46
C LYS A 41 28.08 7.79 45.47
N LYS A 42 28.79 8.22 46.52
CA LYS A 42 29.32 9.58 46.69
C LYS A 42 30.25 9.90 45.51
N ILE A 43 30.00 11.00 44.82
CA ILE A 43 30.97 11.68 43.97
C ILE A 43 31.17 13.07 44.56
N SER A 44 32.42 13.38 44.90
CA SER A 44 32.84 14.66 45.46
C SER A 44 32.69 15.77 44.43
N ALA A 45 32.14 16.90 44.87
CA ALA A 45 32.02 18.11 44.09
C ALA A 45 33.39 18.79 43.95
N ALA A 46 33.96 18.78 42.75
CA ALA A 46 34.98 19.73 42.33
C ALA A 46 34.28 20.81 41.48
N SER A 47 34.29 22.04 41.99
CA SER A 47 33.75 23.23 41.35
C SER A 47 34.52 23.54 40.06
N ALA A 48 33.91 23.27 38.90
CA ALA A 48 34.30 23.85 37.62
C ALA A 48 33.21 24.85 37.20
N LYS A 49 33.63 26.11 36.96
CA LYS A 49 32.75 27.18 36.47
C LYS A 49 32.10 26.75 35.14
N PRO A 50 30.82 27.08 34.89
CA PRO A 50 30.18 26.78 33.61
C PRO A 50 30.77 27.70 32.53
N THR A 51 31.69 27.18 31.73
CA THR A 51 32.05 27.76 30.44
C THR A 51 30.85 27.58 29.53
N ALA A 52 30.27 28.69 29.07
CA ALA A 52 29.21 28.66 28.08
C ALA A 52 29.71 27.96 26.80
N ILE A 53 29.31 26.70 26.62
CA ILE A 53 29.45 26.01 25.35
C ILE A 53 28.49 26.74 24.40
N LYS A 54 29.04 27.60 23.55
CA LYS A 54 28.30 28.12 22.39
C LYS A 54 27.97 26.91 21.53
N THR A 55 26.75 26.38 21.64
CA THR A 55 26.20 25.45 20.66
C THR A 55 26.30 26.17 19.31
N PRO A 56 27.03 25.63 18.32
CA PRO A 56 27.07 26.26 17.01
C PRO A 56 25.62 26.32 16.52
N ARG A 57 25.16 27.53 16.21
CA ARG A 57 23.84 27.75 15.61
C ARG A 57 23.86 26.94 14.33
N ALA A 58 23.06 25.87 14.27
CA ALA A 58 22.98 25.00 13.10
C ALA A 58 22.84 25.90 11.86
N ALA A 59 23.74 25.71 10.89
CA ALA A 59 23.77 26.54 9.69
C ALA A 59 22.37 26.51 9.05
N ARG A 60 21.80 27.69 8.79
CA ARG A 60 20.46 27.77 8.20
C ARG A 60 20.52 27.18 6.78
N VAL A 61 19.99 25.98 6.62
CA VAL A 61 19.79 25.33 5.32
C VAL A 61 18.84 26.19 4.48
N THR A 62 19.35 26.80 3.40
CA THR A 62 18.58 27.70 2.53
C THR A 62 17.93 27.00 1.34
N LYS A 63 18.30 25.74 1.07
CA LYS A 63 17.75 24.88 0.01
C LYS A 63 17.56 23.48 0.55
N VAL A 64 16.54 22.76 0.07
CA VAL A 64 16.36 21.35 0.41
C VAL A 64 17.61 20.56 0.00
N VAL A 65 18.19 19.82 0.93
CA VAL A 65 19.37 18.97 0.67
C VAL A 65 18.90 17.67 0.02
N VAL A 66 19.57 17.26 -1.06
CA VAL A 66 19.32 15.96 -1.72
C VAL A 66 20.55 15.09 -1.55
N ASP A 67 20.36 13.96 -0.86
CA ASP A 67 21.43 13.00 -0.60
C ASP A 67 21.99 12.41 -1.89
N ASP A 68 23.29 12.14 -1.89
CA ASP A 68 23.95 11.37 -2.94
C ASP A 68 23.72 9.87 -2.73
N THR A 69 22.47 9.45 -2.93
CA THR A 69 22.00 8.09 -2.67
C THR A 69 20.98 7.67 -3.72
N PHE A 70 20.44 6.46 -3.59
CA PHE A 70 19.45 5.91 -4.48
C PHE A 70 18.35 5.17 -3.72
N ALA A 71 17.16 5.10 -4.33
CA ALA A 71 16.12 4.17 -3.94
C ALA A 71 16.37 2.81 -4.62
N GLU A 72 16.28 1.73 -3.84
CA GLU A 72 16.43 0.36 -4.37
C GLU A 72 15.06 -0.31 -4.47
N ALA A 73 14.64 -0.61 -5.70
CA ALA A 73 13.33 -1.15 -6.02
C ALA A 73 13.41 -2.53 -6.70
N PHE A 74 12.27 -3.20 -6.74
CA PHE A 74 12.17 -4.63 -7.03
C PHE A 74 11.30 -4.89 -8.26
N ASP A 75 11.65 -5.93 -9.00
CA ASP A 75 10.74 -6.47 -10.01
C ASP A 75 9.46 -6.96 -9.35
N MET A 76 8.34 -6.51 -9.87
CA MET A 76 7.01 -6.91 -9.47
C MET A 76 6.19 -7.31 -10.69
N ARG A 77 4.99 -7.80 -10.41
CA ARG A 77 3.96 -8.05 -11.40
C ARG A 77 2.83 -7.06 -11.16
N ALA A 78 2.19 -6.61 -12.23
CA ALA A 78 1.07 -5.70 -12.12
C ALA A 78 -0.13 -6.14 -12.95
N THR A 79 -1.30 -5.80 -12.43
CA THR A 79 -2.60 -5.88 -13.10
C THR A 79 -3.45 -4.71 -12.58
N GLY A 80 -4.73 -4.72 -12.89
CA GLY A 80 -5.67 -3.76 -12.35
C GLY A 80 -7.02 -3.90 -13.02
N VAL A 81 -7.85 -2.89 -12.84
CA VAL A 81 -9.16 -2.78 -13.51
C VAL A 81 -9.50 -1.32 -13.76
N ILE A 82 -10.36 -1.08 -14.74
CA ILE A 82 -11.16 0.15 -14.79
C ILE A 82 -12.49 -0.15 -14.12
N VAL A 83 -12.84 0.65 -13.11
CA VAL A 83 -14.14 0.60 -12.44
C VAL A 83 -14.95 1.83 -12.82
N THR A 84 -16.11 1.63 -13.43
CA THR A 84 -17.06 2.73 -13.70
C THR A 84 -18.21 2.67 -12.71
N GLY A 85 -18.88 3.79 -12.50
CA GLY A 85 -20.04 3.89 -11.62
C GLY A 85 -21.09 4.84 -12.17
N THR A 86 -22.28 4.84 -11.56
CA THR A 86 -23.39 5.74 -11.93
C THR A 86 -23.00 7.21 -11.88
N ASN A 87 -22.03 7.57 -11.02
CA ASN A 87 -21.38 8.86 -10.97
C ASN A 87 -19.96 8.72 -10.37
N ARG A 88 -19.19 9.81 -10.36
CA ARG A 88 -17.82 9.83 -9.81
C ARG A 88 -17.73 9.33 -8.37
N LYS A 89 -18.70 9.71 -7.52
CA LYS A 89 -18.74 9.28 -6.11
C LYS A 89 -18.76 7.76 -5.98
N TRP A 90 -19.61 7.06 -6.75
CA TRP A 90 -19.73 5.61 -6.65
C TRP A 90 -18.59 4.85 -7.32
N ALA A 91 -18.06 5.36 -8.44
CA ALA A 91 -16.84 4.81 -9.04
C ALA A 91 -15.66 4.89 -8.05
N ARG A 92 -15.52 6.04 -7.37
CA ARG A 92 -14.51 6.26 -6.34
C ARG A 92 -14.70 5.37 -5.12
N GLN A 93 -15.93 5.23 -4.62
CA GLN A 93 -16.24 4.35 -3.49
C GLN A 93 -15.84 2.89 -3.76
N ALA A 94 -16.13 2.38 -4.96
CA ALA A 94 -15.74 1.03 -5.36
C ALA A 94 -14.21 0.88 -5.38
N ALA A 95 -13.51 1.86 -5.98
CA ALA A 95 -12.05 1.85 -6.07
C ALA A 95 -11.38 1.93 -4.69
N GLU A 96 -11.78 2.86 -3.82
CA GLU A 96 -11.23 3.01 -2.48
C GLU A 96 -11.45 1.76 -1.61
N THR A 97 -12.64 1.16 -1.69
CA THR A 97 -12.94 -0.09 -0.98
C THR A 97 -12.07 -1.23 -1.51
N MET A 98 -11.89 -1.32 -2.84
CA MET A 98 -11.08 -2.34 -3.50
C MET A 98 -9.58 -2.23 -3.16
N THR A 99 -9.07 -1.01 -2.98
CA THR A 99 -7.66 -0.73 -2.66
C THR A 99 -7.38 -0.68 -1.15
N GLY A 100 -8.41 -0.77 -0.30
CA GLY A 100 -8.24 -0.86 1.15
C GLY A 100 -7.46 -2.11 1.58
N PHE A 101 -6.72 -2.03 2.69
CA PHE A 101 -5.88 -3.13 3.21
C PHE A 101 -4.97 -3.75 2.14
N ALA A 102 -4.23 -2.90 1.42
CA ALA A 102 -3.32 -3.28 0.33
C ALA A 102 -2.07 -2.40 0.33
N THR A 103 -1.46 -2.17 1.50
CA THR A 103 -0.35 -1.23 1.64
C THR A 103 1.01 -1.87 1.39
N SER A 104 1.15 -3.16 1.70
CA SER A 104 2.40 -3.90 1.49
C SER A 104 2.15 -5.37 1.21
N VAL A 105 2.85 -5.92 0.23
CA VAL A 105 2.81 -7.36 -0.10
C VAL A 105 3.23 -8.26 1.08
N ILE A 106 3.99 -7.75 2.05
CA ILE A 106 4.50 -8.51 3.20
C ILE A 106 3.36 -9.11 4.05
N ALA A 107 2.28 -8.36 4.27
CA ALA A 107 1.20 -8.78 5.16
C ALA A 107 -0.21 -8.55 4.59
N CYS A 108 -0.36 -7.70 3.57
CA CYS A 108 -1.65 -7.48 2.88
C CYS A 108 -1.84 -8.41 1.66
N GLY A 109 -0.77 -9.08 1.21
CA GLY A 109 -0.77 -9.99 0.05
C GLY A 109 -0.66 -9.30 -1.31
N ILE A 110 -1.05 -8.03 -1.40
CA ILE A 110 -0.94 -7.19 -2.60
C ILE A 110 -0.67 -5.75 -2.17
N GLU A 111 -0.06 -4.97 -3.07
CA GLU A 111 -0.05 -3.51 -3.05
C GLU A 111 -1.10 -3.00 -4.06
N ALA A 112 -1.97 -2.08 -3.68
CA ALA A 112 -3.00 -1.57 -4.60
C ALA A 112 -3.32 -0.10 -4.34
N GLY A 113 -3.67 0.61 -5.41
CA GLY A 113 -3.96 2.03 -5.34
C GLY A 113 -4.72 2.52 -6.56
N ILE A 114 -5.27 3.72 -6.43
CA ILE A 114 -5.89 4.45 -7.53
C ILE A 114 -4.76 5.09 -8.32
N ASP A 115 -4.69 4.77 -9.62
CA ASP A 115 -3.79 5.42 -10.58
C ASP A 115 -4.38 6.76 -10.97
N ARG A 116 -5.59 6.77 -11.56
CA ARG A 116 -6.26 8.02 -11.93
C ARG A 116 -7.78 7.89 -12.06
N GLU A 117 -8.45 9.02 -11.98
CA GLU A 117 -9.85 9.14 -12.40
C GLU A 117 -9.95 9.25 -13.93
N LEU A 118 -11.03 8.69 -14.49
CA LEU A 118 -11.30 8.63 -15.91
C LEU A 118 -12.58 9.39 -16.23
N ARG A 119 -12.53 10.20 -17.29
CA ARG A 119 -13.72 10.84 -17.85
C ARG A 119 -14.57 9.82 -18.62
N PRO A 120 -15.87 10.10 -18.82
CA PRO A 120 -16.75 9.27 -19.63
C PRO A 120 -16.19 8.84 -20.99
N ASP A 121 -15.53 9.74 -21.71
CA ASP A 121 -14.92 9.51 -23.03
C ASP A 121 -13.70 8.57 -23.01
N GLU A 122 -13.16 8.28 -21.83
CA GLU A 122 -12.02 7.37 -21.64
C GLU A 122 -12.46 5.96 -21.21
N THR A 123 -13.76 5.73 -21.01
CA THR A 123 -14.28 4.48 -20.44
C THR A 123 -15.07 3.66 -21.45
N PRO A 124 -15.08 2.31 -21.34
CA PRO A 124 -15.77 1.46 -22.32
C PRO A 124 -17.30 1.64 -22.37
N ASP A 125 -17.93 2.15 -21.32
CA ASP A 125 -19.38 2.29 -21.19
C ASP A 125 -19.87 3.74 -21.16
N GLY A 126 -18.98 4.72 -21.37
CA GLY A 126 -19.33 6.14 -21.39
C GLY A 126 -19.71 6.70 -20.02
N ARG A 127 -19.32 6.07 -18.91
CA ARG A 127 -19.61 6.53 -17.54
C ARG A 127 -18.36 7.01 -16.83
N PRO A 128 -18.45 7.84 -15.78
CA PRO A 128 -17.28 8.19 -14.98
C PRO A 128 -16.61 6.95 -14.40
N GLY A 129 -15.27 6.91 -14.48
CA GLY A 129 -14.50 5.75 -14.05
C GLY A 129 -13.28 6.07 -13.20
N VAL A 130 -12.68 5.03 -12.64
CA VAL A 130 -11.43 5.08 -11.90
C VAL A 130 -10.56 3.91 -12.37
N ARG A 131 -9.31 4.19 -12.71
CA ARG A 131 -8.30 3.17 -13.00
C ARG A 131 -7.59 2.81 -11.70
N VAL A 132 -7.62 1.52 -11.38
CA VAL A 132 -6.98 0.94 -10.19
C VAL A 132 -5.87 0.02 -10.65
N LEU A 133 -4.71 0.12 -10.00
CA LEU A 133 -3.58 -0.78 -10.22
C LEU A 133 -3.33 -1.65 -8.98
N MET A 134 -2.81 -2.84 -9.22
CA MET A 134 -2.48 -3.84 -8.23
C MET A 134 -1.13 -4.46 -8.54
N PHE A 135 -0.24 -4.48 -7.55
CA PHE A 135 1.14 -4.93 -7.64
C PHE A 135 1.37 -6.11 -6.69
N GLY A 136 2.03 -7.15 -7.18
CA GLY A 136 2.25 -8.34 -6.38
C GLY A 136 3.45 -9.17 -6.82
N MET A 137 3.81 -10.11 -5.96
CA MET A 137 4.98 -10.96 -6.15
C MET A 137 4.70 -12.22 -6.96
N GLY A 138 3.46 -12.55 -7.34
CA GLY A 138 3.18 -13.84 -8.00
C GLY A 138 1.77 -14.00 -8.55
N TRP A 139 1.66 -14.73 -9.67
CA TRP A 139 0.40 -14.92 -10.40
C TRP A 139 -0.75 -15.42 -9.52
N ASN A 140 -0.53 -16.48 -8.74
CA ASN A 140 -1.59 -17.13 -7.97
C ASN A 140 -2.22 -16.21 -6.93
N GLU A 141 -1.39 -15.53 -6.12
CA GLU A 141 -1.90 -14.60 -5.11
C GLU A 141 -2.54 -13.37 -5.77
N MET A 142 -1.95 -12.83 -6.84
CA MET A 142 -2.55 -11.72 -7.57
C MET A 142 -3.92 -12.07 -8.17
N GLN A 143 -4.05 -13.24 -8.81
CA GLN A 143 -5.32 -13.70 -9.38
C GLN A 143 -6.40 -13.86 -8.29
N LYS A 144 -6.03 -14.40 -7.13
CA LYS A 144 -6.90 -14.53 -5.96
C LYS A 144 -7.30 -13.16 -5.39
N GLN A 145 -6.35 -12.25 -5.20
CA GLN A 145 -6.60 -10.89 -4.68
C GLN A 145 -7.48 -10.09 -5.63
N LEU A 146 -7.22 -10.14 -6.93
CA LEU A 146 -8.03 -9.47 -7.95
C LEU A 146 -9.47 -9.99 -7.92
N GLN A 147 -9.67 -11.31 -7.91
CA GLN A 147 -11.01 -11.91 -7.83
C GLN A 147 -11.73 -11.50 -6.54
N ASN A 148 -11.08 -11.62 -5.39
CA ASN A 148 -11.69 -11.31 -4.10
C ASN A 148 -12.07 -9.83 -3.99
N ARG A 149 -11.16 -8.93 -4.39
CA ARG A 149 -11.37 -7.48 -4.28
C ARG A 149 -12.44 -7.00 -5.26
N VAL A 150 -12.42 -7.44 -6.52
CA VAL A 150 -13.51 -7.10 -7.44
C VAL A 150 -14.83 -7.73 -6.98
N GLY A 151 -14.83 -8.99 -6.56
CA GLY A 151 -16.04 -9.70 -6.14
C GLY A 151 -16.68 -9.20 -4.85
N GLN A 152 -15.89 -8.68 -3.90
CA GLN A 152 -16.38 -8.23 -2.59
C GLN A 152 -16.43 -6.71 -2.42
N CYS A 153 -15.81 -5.94 -3.32
CA CYS A 153 -15.77 -4.48 -3.24
C CYS A 153 -16.39 -3.78 -4.45
N VAL A 154 -16.28 -4.36 -5.66
CA VAL A 154 -16.77 -3.73 -6.89
C VAL A 154 -18.13 -4.31 -7.30
N LEU A 155 -18.26 -5.64 -7.35
CA LEU A 155 -19.53 -6.32 -7.65
C LEU A 155 -20.63 -5.94 -6.66
N THR A 156 -20.26 -5.66 -5.41
CA THR A 156 -21.16 -5.27 -4.32
C THR A 156 -21.42 -3.76 -4.26
N CYS A 157 -20.70 -2.95 -5.05
CA CYS A 157 -20.89 -1.50 -5.07
C CYS A 157 -22.05 -1.11 -6.00
N PRO A 158 -23.02 -0.28 -5.54
CA PRO A 158 -24.18 0.09 -6.33
C PRO A 158 -23.85 0.65 -7.72
N GLY A 159 -24.42 0.04 -8.76
CA GLY A 159 -24.26 0.46 -10.15
C GLY A 159 -22.84 0.40 -10.71
N ALA A 160 -21.89 -0.26 -10.04
CA ALA A 160 -20.52 -0.36 -10.55
C ALA A 160 -20.40 -1.35 -11.71
N ALA A 161 -19.45 -1.12 -12.63
CA ALA A 161 -19.03 -2.09 -13.64
C ALA A 161 -17.50 -2.18 -13.70
N CYS A 162 -16.97 -3.28 -14.25
CA CYS A 162 -15.54 -3.60 -14.19
C CYS A 162 -15.00 -4.03 -15.56
N TYR A 163 -13.88 -3.42 -15.97
CA TYR A 163 -13.30 -3.57 -17.31
C TYR A 163 -11.79 -3.83 -17.26
N ASP A 164 -11.25 -4.29 -18.39
CA ASP A 164 -9.80 -4.39 -18.60
C ASP A 164 -9.13 -3.04 -18.28
N VAL A 165 -8.04 -3.10 -17.51
CA VAL A 165 -7.20 -1.97 -17.12
C VAL A 165 -6.43 -1.36 -18.30
N GLY A 166 -6.36 -2.07 -19.42
CA GLY A 166 -5.67 -1.62 -20.62
C GLY A 166 -4.15 -1.82 -20.56
N ILE A 167 -3.65 -2.67 -19.65
CA ILE A 167 -2.23 -3.05 -19.65
C ILE A 167 -1.96 -3.92 -20.89
N PRO A 168 -1.04 -3.51 -21.77
CA PRO A 168 -0.70 -4.26 -22.97
C PRO A 168 0.07 -5.53 -22.61
N GLY A 169 -0.17 -6.60 -23.36
CA GLY A 169 0.53 -7.86 -23.17
C GLY A 169 -0.33 -9.06 -23.54
N PRO A 170 0.31 -10.21 -23.84
CA PRO A 170 -0.41 -11.44 -24.20
C PRO A 170 -1.03 -12.14 -22.99
N GLU A 171 -0.49 -11.92 -21.80
CA GLU A 171 -1.00 -12.51 -20.56
C GLU A 171 -2.15 -11.69 -20.00
N LYS A 172 -3.24 -12.37 -19.64
CA LYS A 172 -4.46 -11.75 -19.12
C LYS A 172 -4.94 -12.51 -17.88
N MET A 173 -5.24 -11.79 -16.80
CA MET A 173 -5.87 -12.35 -15.60
C MET A 173 -7.38 -12.43 -15.77
N LYS A 174 -8.01 -13.43 -15.16
CA LYS A 174 -9.47 -13.61 -15.24
C LYS A 174 -10.17 -12.75 -14.21
N ILE A 175 -11.22 -12.05 -14.63
CA ILE A 175 -12.10 -11.27 -13.74
C ILE A 175 -13.53 -11.78 -13.88
N GLY A 176 -14.32 -11.24 -14.81
CA GLY A 176 -15.69 -11.68 -15.07
C GLY A 176 -15.78 -13.18 -15.37
N SER A 177 -14.76 -13.78 -15.98
CA SER A 177 -14.74 -15.23 -16.24
C SER A 177 -14.78 -16.09 -14.98
N LEU A 178 -14.37 -15.57 -13.83
CA LEU A 178 -14.46 -16.24 -12.52
C LEU A 178 -15.67 -15.72 -11.73
N LEU A 179 -15.96 -14.42 -11.76
CA LEU A 179 -17.05 -13.83 -11.01
C LEU A 179 -18.44 -14.21 -11.54
N ARG A 180 -18.54 -14.57 -12.83
CA ARG A 180 -19.81 -14.94 -13.47
C ARG A 180 -20.61 -16.02 -12.76
N TYR A 181 -19.94 -16.92 -12.02
CA TYR A 181 -20.60 -18.01 -11.31
C TYR A 181 -21.49 -17.52 -10.17
N PHE A 182 -21.30 -16.27 -9.69
CA PHE A 182 -22.22 -15.63 -8.76
C PHE A 182 -23.64 -15.48 -9.32
N GLY A 183 -23.79 -15.41 -10.65
CA GLY A 183 -25.10 -15.37 -11.30
C GLY A 183 -25.86 -16.70 -11.30
N ASP A 184 -25.31 -17.78 -10.71
CA ASP A 184 -25.97 -19.07 -10.49
C ASP A 184 -26.65 -19.66 -11.74
N GLY A 185 -26.02 -19.51 -12.90
CA GLY A 185 -26.53 -20.01 -14.18
C GLY A 185 -27.36 -19.00 -14.98
N TRP A 186 -27.70 -17.85 -14.39
CA TRP A 186 -28.48 -16.78 -15.02
C TRP A 186 -27.62 -15.72 -15.71
N GLN A 187 -26.30 -15.76 -15.54
CA GLN A 187 -25.37 -14.86 -16.22
C GLN A 187 -25.41 -15.03 -17.75
N ILE A 188 -25.25 -13.93 -18.47
CA ILE A 188 -25.18 -13.92 -19.94
C ILE A 188 -23.80 -13.50 -20.41
N ALA A 189 -23.25 -14.23 -21.37
CA ALA A 189 -22.03 -13.83 -22.08
C ALA A 189 -22.36 -12.97 -23.30
N LYS A 190 -21.60 -11.90 -23.52
CA LYS A 190 -21.59 -11.14 -24.77
C LYS A 190 -20.15 -11.02 -25.28
N LYS A 191 -20.01 -10.97 -26.61
CA LYS A 191 -18.72 -10.71 -27.27
C LYS A 191 -18.91 -9.48 -28.16
N LEU A 192 -18.15 -8.43 -27.90
CA LEU A 192 -18.16 -7.17 -28.64
C LEU A 192 -16.72 -6.85 -28.99
N ASP A 193 -16.42 -6.61 -30.26
CA ASP A 193 -15.07 -6.26 -30.75
C ASP A 193 -13.95 -7.17 -30.24
N GLY A 194 -14.21 -8.48 -30.28
CA GLY A 194 -13.26 -9.50 -29.80
C GLY A 194 -13.20 -9.66 -28.27
N ARG A 195 -13.70 -8.68 -27.51
CA ARG A 195 -13.72 -8.68 -26.04
C ARG A 195 -14.95 -9.41 -25.51
N ARG A 196 -14.78 -10.16 -24.42
CA ARG A 196 -15.86 -10.93 -23.79
C ARG A 196 -16.33 -10.22 -22.53
N PHE A 197 -17.63 -10.01 -22.41
CA PHE A 197 -18.28 -9.41 -21.25
C PHE A 197 -19.26 -10.41 -20.64
N TRP A 198 -19.41 -10.32 -19.32
CA TRP A 198 -20.39 -11.05 -18.54
C TRP A 198 -21.38 -10.06 -17.94
N ARG A 199 -22.67 -10.35 -18.09
CA ARG A 199 -23.77 -9.65 -17.42
C ARG A 199 -24.28 -10.58 -16.34
N ILE A 200 -24.05 -10.21 -15.08
CA ILE A 200 -24.36 -11.04 -13.92
C ILE A 200 -25.57 -10.41 -13.23
N PRO A 201 -26.73 -11.10 -13.15
CA PRO A 201 -27.91 -10.55 -12.51
C PRO A 201 -27.68 -10.36 -11.01
N VAL A 202 -28.05 -9.20 -10.49
CA VAL A 202 -27.91 -8.78 -9.10
C VAL A 202 -29.12 -7.91 -8.70
N MET A 203 -29.24 -7.55 -7.41
CA MET A 203 -30.45 -6.88 -6.90
C MET A 203 -30.76 -5.53 -7.55
N ASP A 204 -29.74 -4.73 -7.91
CA ASP A 204 -29.93 -3.43 -8.55
C ASP A 204 -30.01 -3.50 -10.08
N GLY A 205 -29.92 -4.70 -10.66
CA GLY A 205 -29.97 -4.94 -12.10
C GLY A 205 -28.90 -5.94 -12.55
N GLU A 206 -27.83 -5.44 -13.18
CA GLU A 206 -26.76 -6.27 -13.72
C GLU A 206 -25.38 -5.72 -13.38
N PHE A 207 -24.52 -6.60 -12.86
CA PHE A 207 -23.09 -6.32 -12.78
C PHE A 207 -22.43 -6.70 -14.10
N VAL A 208 -21.99 -5.68 -14.85
CA VAL A 208 -21.24 -5.86 -16.10
C VAL A 208 -19.75 -5.98 -15.78
N CYS A 209 -19.14 -7.08 -16.23
CA CYS A 209 -17.74 -7.38 -15.98
C CYS A 209 -17.06 -7.96 -17.23
N GLU A 210 -15.98 -7.33 -17.67
CA GLU A 210 -15.15 -7.91 -18.74
C GLU A 210 -14.56 -9.25 -18.29
N GLY A 211 -14.34 -10.16 -19.22
CA GLY A 211 -13.94 -11.54 -18.91
C GLY A 211 -12.54 -11.63 -18.32
N THR A 212 -11.65 -10.73 -18.73
CA THR A 212 -10.22 -10.72 -18.39
C THR A 212 -9.68 -9.29 -18.34
N THR A 213 -8.55 -9.09 -17.68
CA THR A 213 -7.82 -7.81 -17.60
C THR A 213 -6.32 -8.01 -17.85
N GLY A 214 -5.65 -6.96 -18.29
CA GLY A 214 -4.22 -6.89 -18.58
C GLY A 214 -3.34 -7.28 -17.40
N TYR A 215 -2.21 -7.90 -17.71
CA TYR A 215 -1.21 -8.29 -16.73
C TYR A 215 0.19 -8.14 -17.31
N THR A 216 1.13 -7.66 -16.49
CA THR A 216 2.54 -7.48 -16.85
C THR A 216 3.47 -8.04 -15.78
N LYS A 217 4.64 -8.51 -16.22
CA LYS A 217 5.76 -8.96 -15.37
C LYS A 217 6.88 -7.93 -15.28
N ASN A 218 6.71 -6.78 -15.94
CA ASN A 218 7.73 -5.73 -16.07
C ASN A 218 7.52 -4.58 -15.06
N ALA A 219 6.58 -4.74 -14.13
CA ALA A 219 6.29 -3.72 -13.13
C ALA A 219 7.43 -3.61 -12.12
N VAL A 220 7.52 -2.45 -11.50
CA VAL A 220 8.54 -2.12 -10.50
C VAL A 220 7.83 -1.63 -9.25
N GLY A 221 8.24 -2.11 -8.08
CA GLY A 221 7.73 -1.59 -6.82
C GLY A 221 8.82 -1.34 -5.79
N GLY A 222 8.51 -0.47 -4.83
CA GLY A 222 9.46 -0.04 -3.81
C GLY A 222 10.36 1.15 -4.18
N GLY A 223 10.07 1.85 -5.29
CA GLY A 223 10.66 3.18 -5.50
C GLY A 223 10.27 4.08 -4.32
N ASN A 224 11.18 4.87 -3.76
CA ASN A 224 10.85 5.57 -2.53
C ASN A 224 11.62 6.88 -2.32
N LEU A 225 11.03 7.77 -1.52
CA LEU A 225 11.66 8.99 -1.00
C LEU A 225 11.51 9.01 0.52
N ILE A 226 12.60 9.27 1.23
CA ILE A 226 12.60 9.52 2.68
C ILE A 226 12.74 11.02 2.90
N LEU A 227 11.77 11.61 3.60
CA LEU A 227 11.65 13.04 3.83
C LEU A 227 11.99 13.36 5.29
N LEU A 228 13.05 14.14 5.50
CA LEU A 228 13.51 14.53 6.82
C LEU A 228 13.17 16.00 7.05
N GLY A 229 12.51 16.30 8.18
CA GLY A 229 12.11 17.66 8.50
C GLY A 229 12.20 18.00 9.98
N ARG A 230 12.16 19.31 10.25
CA ARG A 230 12.36 19.92 11.58
C ARG A 230 11.12 19.90 12.47
N SER A 231 9.96 19.54 11.91
CA SER A 231 8.73 19.35 12.67
C SER A 231 7.80 18.34 11.98
N PRO A 232 6.95 17.62 12.73
CA PRO A 232 5.95 16.74 12.14
C PRO A 232 5.04 17.42 11.11
N ALA A 233 4.61 18.65 11.38
CA ALA A 233 3.73 19.40 10.49
C ALA A 233 4.41 19.74 9.15
N ALA A 234 5.65 20.23 9.17
CA ALA A 234 6.39 20.55 7.95
C ALA A 234 6.73 19.30 7.13
N THR A 235 7.12 18.20 7.78
CA THR A 235 7.40 16.93 7.09
C THR A 235 6.14 16.35 6.45
N LEU A 236 4.99 16.41 7.14
CA LEU A 236 3.71 15.96 6.58
C LEU A 236 3.29 16.81 5.39
N LEU A 237 3.38 18.15 5.48
CA LEU A 237 3.06 19.04 4.36
C LEU A 237 3.92 18.74 3.14
N ALA A 238 5.21 18.47 3.33
CA ALA A 238 6.10 18.06 2.24
C ALA A 238 5.68 16.72 1.61
N ALA A 239 5.31 15.75 2.43
CA ALA A 239 4.86 14.44 1.96
C ALA A 239 3.54 14.54 1.18
N GLU A 240 2.55 15.27 1.70
CA GLU A 240 1.27 15.52 1.02
C GLU A 240 1.49 16.26 -0.31
N THR A 241 2.33 17.29 -0.30
CA THR A 241 2.67 18.06 -1.52
C THR A 241 3.33 17.16 -2.58
N ALA A 242 4.23 16.27 -2.17
CA ALA A 242 4.87 15.32 -3.07
C ALA A 242 3.87 14.29 -3.61
N VAL A 243 3.01 13.72 -2.75
CA VAL A 243 1.99 12.75 -3.17
C VAL A 243 1.02 13.37 -4.18
N GLU A 244 0.57 14.62 -3.98
CA GLU A 244 -0.30 15.29 -4.96
C GLU A 244 0.40 15.50 -6.31
N ALA A 245 1.70 15.82 -6.32
CA ALA A 245 2.48 15.91 -7.55
C ALA A 245 2.71 14.54 -8.22
N MET A 246 2.84 13.47 -7.43
CA MET A 246 2.99 12.12 -7.95
C MET A 246 1.69 11.57 -8.54
N LYS A 247 0.52 11.93 -7.99
CA LYS A 247 -0.80 11.46 -8.46
C LYS A 247 -1.15 11.88 -9.90
N VAL A 248 -0.45 12.87 -10.46
CA VAL A 248 -0.65 13.26 -11.86
C VAL A 248 0.21 12.44 -12.83
N VAL A 249 1.20 11.70 -12.33
CA VAL A 249 2.02 10.79 -13.13
C VAL A 249 1.19 9.54 -13.41
N PRO A 250 1.02 9.15 -14.69
CA PRO A 250 0.26 7.96 -15.03
C PRO A 250 1.04 6.69 -14.66
N ASP A 251 0.30 5.59 -14.52
CA ASP A 251 0.84 4.23 -14.40
C ASP A 251 1.61 3.97 -13.10
N VAL A 252 1.38 4.78 -12.07
CA VAL A 252 1.95 4.63 -10.72
C VAL A 252 0.88 4.65 -9.64
N ILE A 253 1.22 4.11 -8.48
CA ILE A 253 0.47 4.26 -7.23
C ILE A 253 1.41 4.53 -6.06
N MET A 254 0.85 5.08 -4.98
CA MET A 254 1.50 5.16 -3.67
C MET A 254 0.64 4.37 -2.68
N PRO A 255 0.92 3.07 -2.46
CA PRO A 255 -0.04 2.12 -1.87
C PRO A 255 -0.31 2.32 -0.37
N PHE A 256 0.53 3.10 0.31
CA PHE A 256 0.39 3.35 1.74
C PHE A 256 -0.73 4.36 2.06
N PRO A 257 -1.19 4.47 3.33
CA PRO A 257 -2.28 5.37 3.69
C PRO A 257 -2.01 6.82 3.28
N GLY A 258 -2.86 7.38 2.42
CA GLY A 258 -2.64 8.72 1.85
C GLY A 258 -1.37 8.85 1.00
N GLY A 259 -0.77 7.73 0.57
CA GLY A 259 0.51 7.67 -0.12
C GLY A 259 1.75 7.77 0.79
N ILE A 260 1.57 7.76 2.12
CA ILE A 260 2.64 8.12 3.06
C ILE A 260 2.91 6.99 4.08
N VAL A 261 4.19 6.69 4.26
CA VAL A 261 4.71 5.74 5.24
C VAL A 261 5.27 6.51 6.43
N ARG A 262 4.70 6.28 7.61
CA ARG A 262 5.24 6.83 8.87
C ARG A 262 6.19 5.89 9.60
N SER A 263 6.12 4.59 9.29
CA SER A 263 6.75 3.55 10.12
C SER A 263 8.22 3.33 9.80
N GLY A 264 8.61 3.40 8.51
CA GLY A 264 9.95 3.09 8.01
C GLY A 264 10.42 1.68 8.40
N SER A 265 10.66 0.80 7.43
CA SER A 265 11.11 -0.56 7.73
C SER A 265 12.56 -0.80 7.33
N LYS A 266 13.22 -1.72 8.03
CA LYS A 266 14.47 -2.33 7.60
C LYS A 266 14.29 -3.84 7.50
N VAL A 267 15.11 -4.47 6.67
CA VAL A 267 15.16 -5.93 6.59
C VAL A 267 15.65 -6.53 7.91
N GLY A 268 15.01 -7.63 8.30
CA GLY A 268 15.31 -8.40 9.49
C GLY A 268 14.94 -7.69 10.79
N SER A 269 15.11 -8.40 11.90
CA SER A 269 14.76 -7.94 13.23
C SER A 269 15.68 -8.57 14.28
N LYS A 270 15.82 -7.92 15.43
CA LYS A 270 16.42 -8.55 16.62
C LYS A 270 15.58 -9.75 17.09
N TYR A 271 14.27 -9.72 16.81
CA TYR A 271 13.36 -10.83 17.05
C TYR A 271 13.29 -11.72 15.79
N LYS A 272 13.92 -12.90 15.84
CA LYS A 272 14.16 -13.78 14.68
C LYS A 272 12.91 -14.13 13.85
N MET A 273 11.73 -14.10 14.45
CA MET A 273 10.45 -14.43 13.78
C MET A 273 9.93 -13.31 12.86
N LEU A 274 10.48 -12.10 12.95
CA LEU A 274 10.00 -10.95 12.19
C LEU A 274 10.87 -10.69 10.96
N PRO A 275 10.30 -10.71 9.73
CA PRO A 275 11.05 -10.48 8.49
C PRO A 275 11.49 -9.03 8.33
N ALA A 276 10.80 -8.09 8.98
CA ALA A 276 11.11 -6.67 8.99
C ALA A 276 10.90 -6.07 10.39
N SER A 277 11.56 -4.95 10.65
CA SER A 277 11.40 -4.18 11.90
C SER A 277 11.54 -2.68 11.62
N THR A 278 11.29 -1.84 12.61
CA THR A 278 11.52 -0.39 12.53
C THR A 278 12.92 -0.05 12.01
N ASN A 279 13.01 0.90 11.09
CA ASN A 279 14.29 1.44 10.65
C ASN A 279 14.82 2.44 11.70
N HIS A 280 15.41 1.89 12.75
CA HIS A 280 15.89 2.65 13.91
C HIS A 280 16.86 3.78 13.58
N ARG A 281 17.63 3.70 12.49
CA ARG A 281 18.55 4.78 12.05
C ARG A 281 17.81 6.07 11.69
N PHE A 282 16.57 5.95 11.22
CA PHE A 282 15.68 7.05 10.84
C PHE A 282 14.62 7.40 11.90
N CYS A 283 14.75 6.89 13.14
CA CYS A 283 13.78 7.14 14.21
C CYS A 283 14.21 8.35 15.08
N PRO A 284 13.55 9.52 15.02
CA PRO A 284 13.97 10.71 15.79
C PRO A 284 13.98 10.50 17.30
N THR A 285 13.13 9.60 17.82
CA THR A 285 13.07 9.27 19.25
C THR A 285 14.27 8.47 19.76
N LEU A 286 15.07 7.89 18.85
CA LEU A 286 16.28 7.13 19.17
C LEU A 286 17.55 7.95 18.94
N HIS A 287 17.43 9.24 18.63
CA HIS A 287 18.56 10.14 18.46
C HIS A 287 19.44 10.14 19.73
N GLY A 288 20.74 9.94 19.56
CA GLY A 288 21.71 9.80 20.65
C GLY A 288 21.77 8.41 21.33
N GLN A 289 20.89 7.47 20.96
CA GLN A 289 20.89 6.09 21.48
C GLN A 289 21.41 5.06 20.47
N VAL A 290 21.33 5.38 19.18
CA VAL A 290 21.74 4.51 18.07
C VAL A 290 22.58 5.29 17.07
N GLU A 291 23.33 4.58 16.22
CA GLU A 291 23.86 5.18 15.00
C GLU A 291 22.69 5.64 14.13
N THR A 292 22.68 6.92 13.75
CA THR A 292 21.53 7.58 13.14
C THR A 292 21.93 8.23 11.82
N ASP A 293 21.00 8.24 10.86
CA ASP A 293 21.13 8.94 9.58
C ASP A 293 20.49 10.35 9.61
N LEU A 294 20.04 10.77 10.79
CA LEU A 294 19.33 12.03 11.02
C LEU A 294 20.31 13.17 11.31
N ASP A 295 19.97 14.37 10.85
CA ASP A 295 20.64 15.59 11.27
C ASP A 295 20.20 15.99 12.69
N ASP A 296 21.04 16.74 13.42
CA ASP A 296 20.78 17.18 14.81
C ASP A 296 19.45 17.91 14.99
N ASP A 297 18.93 18.58 13.96
CA ASP A 297 17.68 19.33 13.96
C ASP A 297 16.49 18.58 13.36
N THR A 298 16.68 17.33 12.89
CA THR A 298 15.60 16.50 12.37
C THR A 298 14.70 16.02 13.51
N ARG A 299 13.38 16.24 13.37
CA ARG A 299 12.37 15.89 14.38
C ARG A 299 11.27 14.98 13.85
N SER A 300 11.14 14.84 12.54
CA SER A 300 10.16 13.96 11.92
C SER A 300 10.68 13.43 10.59
N VAL A 301 10.41 12.16 10.35
CA VAL A 301 10.72 11.46 9.09
C VAL A 301 9.46 10.80 8.57
N LEU A 302 9.21 10.96 7.29
CA LEU A 302 8.17 10.24 6.54
C LEU A 302 8.80 9.65 5.29
N GLU A 303 8.20 8.59 4.77
CA GLU A 303 8.62 7.95 3.54
C GLU A 303 7.43 7.92 2.57
N ILE A 304 7.71 7.98 1.28
CA ILE A 304 6.72 7.73 0.22
C ILE A 304 7.24 6.53 -0.56
N VAL A 305 6.41 5.52 -0.73
CA VAL A 305 6.70 4.33 -1.55
C VAL A 305 5.84 4.39 -2.80
N ILE A 306 6.43 4.03 -3.93
CA ILE A 306 5.89 4.18 -5.28
C ILE A 306 6.07 2.85 -6.01
N ASP A 307 4.96 2.36 -6.57
CA ASP A 307 4.96 1.23 -7.49
C ASP A 307 4.44 1.70 -8.85
N GLY A 308 5.02 1.18 -9.93
CA GLY A 308 4.71 1.61 -11.29
C GLY A 308 4.78 0.49 -12.31
N LEU A 309 4.02 0.63 -13.40
CA LEU A 309 4.00 -0.37 -14.47
C LEU A 309 5.34 -0.50 -15.19
N THR A 310 6.19 0.52 -15.11
CA THR A 310 7.56 0.53 -15.63
C THR A 310 8.51 1.25 -14.67
N ALA A 311 9.81 1.05 -14.86
CA ALA A 311 10.83 1.77 -14.10
C ALA A 311 10.80 3.28 -14.38
N GLU A 312 10.50 3.66 -15.63
CA GLU A 312 10.38 5.06 -16.05
C GLU A 312 9.23 5.75 -15.32
N ALA A 313 8.07 5.10 -15.20
CA ALA A 313 6.92 5.66 -14.47
C ALA A 313 7.27 5.92 -12.99
N VAL A 314 7.98 4.98 -12.34
CA VAL A 314 8.47 5.16 -10.96
C VAL A 314 9.47 6.32 -10.88
N ALA A 315 10.41 6.41 -11.82
CA ALA A 315 11.39 7.50 -11.87
C ALA A 315 10.73 8.87 -12.04
N ASP A 316 9.72 8.97 -12.91
CA ASP A 316 8.97 10.20 -13.17
C ASP A 316 8.15 10.63 -11.94
N ALA A 317 7.52 9.69 -11.24
CA ALA A 317 6.85 9.96 -9.97
C ALA A 317 7.83 10.44 -8.90
N MET A 318 8.98 9.76 -8.73
CA MET A 318 10.01 10.20 -7.79
C MET A 318 10.49 11.62 -8.11
N ARG A 319 10.77 11.90 -9.39
CA ARG A 319 11.17 13.24 -9.86
C ARG A 319 10.12 14.30 -9.53
N ALA A 320 8.86 14.07 -9.90
CA ALA A 320 7.76 15.01 -9.64
C ALA A 320 7.60 15.32 -8.15
N GLY A 321 7.70 14.30 -7.29
CA GLY A 321 7.67 14.48 -5.84
C GLY A 321 8.85 15.30 -5.31
N MET A 322 10.07 14.99 -5.76
CA MET A 322 11.27 15.73 -5.37
C MET A 322 11.20 17.20 -5.78
N GLU A 323 10.79 17.49 -7.02
CA GLU A 323 10.62 18.86 -7.51
C GLU A 323 9.58 19.64 -6.69
N ALA A 324 8.47 19.00 -6.34
CA ALA A 324 7.42 19.61 -5.52
C ALA A 324 7.92 19.97 -4.12
N ILE A 325 8.70 19.08 -3.48
CA ILE A 325 9.32 19.34 -2.16
C ILE A 325 10.35 20.47 -2.27
N MET A 326 11.20 20.44 -3.30
CA MET A 326 12.22 21.46 -3.52
C MET A 326 11.60 22.85 -3.73
N LYS A 327 10.46 22.92 -4.43
CA LYS A 327 9.68 24.15 -4.62
C LYS A 327 9.07 24.66 -3.31
N LEU A 328 8.64 23.77 -2.41
CA LEU A 328 8.11 24.15 -1.10
C LEU A 328 9.20 24.75 -0.19
N GLY A 329 10.43 24.25 -0.32
CA GLY A 329 11.61 24.75 0.40
C GLY A 329 11.70 24.27 1.86
N PRO A 330 12.90 24.37 2.47
CA PRO A 330 13.19 23.78 3.78
C PRO A 330 12.55 24.51 4.97
N ASP A 331 12.03 25.73 4.75
CA ASP A 331 11.36 26.52 5.80
C ASP A 331 9.91 26.06 6.02
N LYS A 332 9.23 25.56 4.99
CA LYS A 332 7.83 25.08 5.05
C LYS A 332 7.72 23.56 4.98
N GLY A 333 8.67 22.90 4.30
CA GLY A 333 8.65 21.47 4.03
C GLY A 333 9.80 20.70 4.70
N ALA A 334 10.19 19.61 4.05
CA ALA A 334 11.35 18.81 4.45
C ALA A 334 12.65 19.60 4.18
N SER A 335 13.61 19.48 5.10
CA SER A 335 14.93 20.08 4.96
C SER A 335 15.87 19.22 4.11
N ARG A 336 15.61 17.91 4.06
CA ARG A 336 16.46 16.93 3.38
C ARG A 336 15.61 15.81 2.77
N ILE A 337 15.99 15.38 1.57
CA ILE A 337 15.44 14.24 0.84
C ILE A 337 16.52 13.17 0.75
N SER A 338 16.17 11.97 1.16
CA SER A 338 16.99 10.76 1.08
C SER A 338 16.18 9.64 0.42
N ALA A 339 16.75 8.44 0.37
CA ALA A 339 16.06 7.25 -0.11
C ALA A 339 16.56 5.98 0.61
N GLY A 340 15.64 5.03 0.78
CA GLY A 340 15.89 3.72 1.32
C GLY A 340 16.50 2.79 0.27
N ASN A 341 17.61 2.16 0.63
CA ASN A 341 18.24 1.09 -0.12
C ASN A 341 18.79 0.01 0.82
N TYR A 342 19.23 -1.09 0.23
CA TYR A 342 19.71 -2.29 0.90
C TYR A 342 21.15 -2.62 0.48
N GLY A 343 21.91 -1.58 0.13
CA GLY A 343 23.30 -1.67 -0.32
C GLY A 343 23.46 -2.17 -1.76
N GLY A 344 22.41 -2.10 -2.59
CA GLY A 344 22.44 -2.51 -3.99
C GLY A 344 22.45 -4.02 -4.23
N LYS A 345 22.04 -4.80 -3.22
CA LYS A 345 22.18 -6.26 -3.18
C LYS A 345 20.86 -7.02 -3.37
N LEU A 346 19.72 -6.36 -3.23
CA LEU A 346 18.40 -7.02 -3.24
C LEU A 346 17.58 -6.63 -4.47
N GLY A 347 17.45 -5.33 -4.72
CA GLY A 347 16.68 -4.77 -5.84
C GLY A 347 17.58 -4.52 -7.05
N ARG A 348 17.03 -4.75 -8.25
CA ARG A 348 17.74 -4.53 -9.52
C ARG A 348 17.64 -3.09 -10.02
N HIS A 349 16.63 -2.36 -9.57
CA HIS A 349 16.35 -0.99 -10.02
C HIS A 349 16.92 -0.01 -9.01
N HIS A 350 17.87 0.83 -9.42
CA HIS A 350 18.51 1.83 -8.57
C HIS A 350 18.19 3.23 -9.08
N PHE A 351 17.29 3.93 -8.40
CA PHE A 351 16.89 5.29 -8.75
C PHE A 351 17.75 6.30 -7.99
N LYS A 352 18.86 6.73 -8.59
CA LYS A 352 19.78 7.70 -7.99
C LYS A 352 19.18 9.10 -7.96
N LEU A 353 18.98 9.65 -6.78
CA LEU A 353 18.20 10.88 -6.58
C LEU A 353 18.73 12.07 -7.37
N ARG A 354 20.05 12.25 -7.39
CA ARG A 354 20.68 13.36 -8.12
C ARG A 354 20.60 13.21 -9.65
N GLU A 355 20.48 12.00 -10.16
CA GLU A 355 20.34 11.75 -11.60
C GLU A 355 18.89 11.99 -12.06
N LEU A 356 17.90 11.76 -11.19
CA LEU A 356 16.49 12.04 -11.49
C LEU A 356 16.18 13.53 -11.74
N LEU A 357 16.96 14.42 -11.11
CA LEU A 357 16.81 15.88 -11.21
C LEU A 357 17.58 16.52 -12.38
N ARG A 358 18.22 15.72 -13.24
CA ARG A 358 19.02 16.23 -14.37
C ARG A 358 18.20 16.42 -15.63
#